data_AF-A0A6G2PY08-F1
#
_entry.id   AF-A0A6G2PY08-F1
#
_cell.length_a   1.000
_cell.length_b   1.000
_cell.length_c   1.000
_cell.angle_alpha   90.00
_cell.angle_beta   90.00
_cell.angle_gamma   90.00
#
_symmetry.space_group_name_H-M   'P 1'
#
loop_
_entity.id
_entity.type
_entity.pdbx_description
1 polymer ?
#
loop_
_entity_poly.entity_id
_entity_poly.type
_entity_poly.pdbx_seq_one_letter_code
_entity_poly.pdbx_strand_id
1 'polypeptide(L)'
;RTLRLPYGTGIAAVAERTRAPRTGGGVHPSGWLDARLHLTDPRDLTTAVHRLRRLFDLDADPYAIDERLSTDPRLAPLVAARPGLRVPGAVDPLEAA
;
A
#
# COMPACT_ATOMS: atom_id res chain seq x y z
N ARG A 1 1.37 -10.14 -10.26
CA ARG A 1 0.84 -11.20 -9.37
C ARG A 1 -0.54 -11.63 -9.83
N THR A 2 -0.86 -12.92 -9.76
CA THR A 2 -2.19 -13.46 -10.05
C THR A 2 -3.14 -13.25 -8.88
N LEU A 3 -4.42 -13.03 -9.16
CA LEU A 3 -5.49 -12.82 -8.19
C LEU A 3 -6.60 -13.85 -8.44
N ARG A 4 -7.09 -14.49 -7.37
CA ARG A 4 -8.38 -15.18 -7.40
C ARG A 4 -9.47 -14.18 -7.04
N LEU A 5 -10.49 -14.08 -7.87
CA LEU A 5 -11.54 -13.09 -7.74
C LEU A 5 -12.92 -13.81 -7.77
N PRO A 6 -13.99 -13.18 -7.24
CA PRO A 6 -15.30 -13.83 -7.14
C PRO A 6 -15.83 -14.43 -8.45
N TYR A 7 -15.62 -13.74 -9.58
CA TYR A 7 -16.15 -14.17 -10.88
C TYR A 7 -15.09 -14.76 -11.81
N GLY A 8 -13.83 -14.85 -11.38
CA GLY A 8 -12.77 -15.46 -12.17
C GLY A 8 -11.37 -15.17 -11.65
N THR A 9 -10.44 -14.90 -12.56
CA THR A 9 -9.05 -14.62 -12.22
C THR A 9 -8.60 -13.28 -12.79
N GLY A 10 -7.56 -12.72 -12.18
CA GLY A 10 -6.95 -11.50 -12.68
C GLY A 10 -5.44 -11.52 -12.54
N ILE A 11 -4.77 -10.67 -13.31
CA ILE A 11 -3.35 -10.38 -13.17
C ILE A 11 -3.20 -8.90 -12.83
N ALA A 12 -2.49 -8.63 -11.74
CA ALA A 12 -2.13 -7.29 -11.32
C ALA A 12 -0.63 -7.05 -11.50
N ALA A 13 -0.25 -5.98 -12.18
CA ALA A 13 1.10 -5.45 -12.19
C ALA A 13 1.09 -4.09 -11.50
N VAL A 14 1.97 -3.89 -10.52
CA VAL A 14 2.03 -2.66 -9.73
C VAL A 14 3.44 -2.08 -9.79
N ALA A 15 3.53 -0.78 -10.03
CA ALA A 15 4.78 -0.03 -10.02
C ALA A 15 4.63 1.20 -9.12
N GLU A 16 5.64 1.47 -8.31
CA GLU A 16 5.69 2.70 -7.53
C GLU A 16 6.15 3.87 -8.41
N ARG A 17 5.45 5.00 -8.28
CA ARG A 17 5.82 6.27 -8.87
C ARG A 17 6.07 7.26 -7.75
N THR A 18 7.33 7.62 -7.56
CA THR A 18 7.70 8.66 -6.62
C THR A 18 7.57 10.02 -7.31
N ARG A 19 6.88 10.97 -6.66
CA ARG A 19 6.86 12.35 -7.09
C ARG A 19 8.18 13.00 -6.71
N ALA A 20 8.77 13.78 -7.63
CA ALA A 20 9.91 14.62 -7.30
C ALA A 20 9.56 15.55 -6.12
N PRO A 21 10.51 15.80 -5.19
CA PRO A 21 10.31 16.75 -4.10
C PRO A 21 9.85 18.10 -4.66
N ARG A 22 8.71 18.59 -4.19
CA ARG A 22 8.25 19.94 -4.55
C ARG A 22 8.90 20.93 -3.60
N THR A 23 9.57 21.94 -4.13
CA THR A 23 9.96 23.12 -3.35
C THR A 23 8.69 23.75 -2.74
N GLY A 24 8.59 23.74 -1.42
CA GLY A 24 7.44 24.25 -0.66
C GLY A 24 6.28 23.26 -0.46
N GLY A 25 6.41 21.99 -0.87
CA GLY A 25 5.50 20.91 -0.47
C GLY A 25 5.95 20.24 0.83
N GLY A 26 5.03 19.62 1.56
CA GLY A 26 5.29 19.01 2.87
C GLY A 26 6.50 18.06 2.90
N VAL A 27 7.02 17.83 4.12
CA VAL A 27 8.28 17.12 4.44
C VAL A 27 8.36 15.67 3.91
N HIS A 28 7.23 15.15 3.42
CA HIS A 28 7.04 13.75 3.12
C HIS A 28 7.14 13.47 1.62
N PRO A 29 7.97 12.49 1.19
CA PRO A 29 7.97 12.03 -0.19
C PRO A 29 6.56 11.56 -0.54
N SER A 30 5.98 12.18 -1.57
CA SER A 30 4.67 11.80 -2.09
C SER A 30 4.88 10.87 -3.28
N GLY A 31 4.15 9.78 -3.33
CA GLY A 31 4.16 8.82 -4.43
C GLY A 31 2.81 8.17 -4.57
N TRP A 32 2.63 7.44 -5.66
CA TRP A 32 1.44 6.63 -5.88
C TRP A 32 1.82 5.29 -6.50
N LEU A 33 0.92 4.31 -6.40
CA LEU A 33 1.08 3.03 -7.05
C LEU A 33 0.27 3.03 -8.36
N ASP A 34 0.96 2.87 -9.48
CA ASP A 34 0.34 2.59 -10.77
C ASP A 34 -0.01 1.10 -10.82
N ALA A 35 -1.31 0.78 -10.81
CA ALA A 35 -1.81 -0.59 -10.93
C ALA A 35 -2.40 -0.85 -12.32
N ARG A 36 -1.88 -1.86 -13.01
CA ARG A 36 -2.45 -2.41 -14.26
C ARG A 36 -3.15 -3.73 -13.95
N LEU A 37 -4.43 -3.82 -14.30
CA LEU A 37 -5.28 -4.97 -14.05
C LEU A 37 -5.73 -5.60 -15.37
N HIS A 38 -5.49 -6.90 -15.52
CA HIS A 38 -6.10 -7.73 -16.54
C HIS A 38 -7.08 -8.67 -15.85
N LEU A 39 -8.37 -8.52 -16.11
CA LEU A 39 -9.43 -9.27 -15.43
C LEU A 39 -10.16 -10.14 -16.45
N THR A 40 -10.51 -11.38 -16.07
CA THR A 40 -11.42 -12.21 -16.89
C THR A 40 -12.84 -11.69 -16.88
N ASP A 41 -13.26 -11.03 -15.79
CA ASP A 41 -14.58 -10.41 -15.65
C ASP A 41 -14.44 -8.98 -15.08
N PRO A 42 -14.99 -7.94 -15.74
CA PRO A 42 -14.87 -6.56 -15.27
C PRO A 42 -15.59 -6.29 -13.94
N ARG A 43 -16.55 -7.12 -13.53
CA ARG A 43 -17.24 -6.99 -12.23
C ARG A 43 -16.28 -7.16 -11.06
N ASP A 44 -15.16 -7.84 -11.26
CA ASP A 44 -14.15 -8.05 -10.23
C ASP A 44 -13.24 -6.83 -9.99
N LEU A 45 -13.38 -5.74 -10.76
CA LEU A 45 -12.50 -4.57 -10.66
C LEU A 45 -12.43 -3.99 -9.25
N THR A 46 -13.58 -3.74 -8.63
CA THR A 46 -13.65 -3.17 -7.27
C THR A 46 -13.00 -4.10 -6.25
N THR A 47 -13.23 -5.41 -6.37
CA THR A 47 -12.61 -6.41 -5.49
C THR A 47 -11.10 -6.48 -5.68
N ALA A 48 -10.62 -6.45 -6.93
CA ALA A 48 -9.19 -6.43 -7.24
C ALA A 48 -8.51 -5.17 -6.65
N VAL A 49 -9.13 -4.00 -6.79
CA VAL A 49 -8.63 -2.75 -6.21
C VAL A 49 -8.59 -2.84 -4.67
N HIS A 50 -9.64 -3.31 -4.02
CA HIS A 50 -9.65 -3.48 -2.56
C HIS A 50 -8.57 -4.45 -2.07
N ARG A 51 -8.35 -5.57 -2.77
CA ARG A 51 -7.27 -6.51 -2.44
C ARG A 51 -5.90 -5.85 -2.58
N LEU A 52 -5.67 -5.05 -3.63
CA LEU A 52 -4.41 -4.32 -3.78
C LEU A 52 -4.23 -3.26 -2.68
N ARG A 53 -5.29 -2.51 -2.31
CA ARG A 53 -5.23 -1.54 -1.21
C ARG A 53 -4.84 -2.20 0.11
N ARG A 54 -5.41 -3.38 0.40
CA ARG A 54 -5.03 -4.16 1.59
C ARG A 54 -3.62 -4.73 1.50
N LEU A 55 -3.21 -5.24 0.33
CA LEU A 55 -1.86 -5.78 0.14
C LEU A 55 -0.77 -4.75 0.42
N PHE A 56 -0.97 -3.52 -0.03
CA PHE A 56 0.00 -2.42 0.13
C PHE A 56 -0.34 -1.48 1.28
N ASP A 57 -1.33 -1.82 2.11
CA ASP A 57 -1.78 -1.02 3.26
C ASP A 57 -2.01 0.46 2.88
N LEU A 58 -2.67 0.70 1.74
CA LEU A 58 -2.85 2.04 1.17
C LEU A 58 -3.85 2.91 1.92
N ASP A 59 -4.63 2.30 2.80
CA ASP A 59 -5.64 3.00 3.62
C ASP A 59 -5.03 3.60 4.88
N ALA A 60 -3.82 3.18 5.27
CA ALA A 60 -3.09 3.76 6.39
C ALA A 60 -2.46 5.12 6.02
N ASP A 61 -2.49 6.05 6.98
CA ASP A 61 -1.65 7.24 6.97
C ASP A 61 -0.37 6.94 7.77
N PRO A 62 0.76 6.63 7.09
CA PRO A 62 1.97 6.21 7.79
C PRO A 62 2.62 7.36 8.56
N TYR A 63 2.35 8.62 8.21
CA TYR A 63 2.95 9.76 8.89
C TYR A 63 2.22 10.08 10.19
N ALA A 64 0.89 9.97 10.21
CA ALA A 64 0.14 10.03 11.46
C ALA A 64 0.56 8.89 12.43
N ILE A 65 0.89 7.71 11.90
CA ILE A 65 1.42 6.59 12.68
C ILE A 65 2.81 6.93 13.24
N ASP A 66 3.72 7.42 12.40
CA ASP A 66 5.06 7.83 12.82
C ASP A 66 5.04 8.91 13.90
N GLU A 67 4.20 9.95 13.73
CA GLU A 67 3.98 11.00 14.71
C GLU A 67 3.55 10.43 16.06
N ARG A 68 2.68 9.40 16.05
CA ARG A 68 2.23 8.79 17.30
C ARG A 68 3.28 7.88 17.92
N LEU A 69 3.92 7.01 17.14
CA LEU A 69 4.90 6.03 17.62
C LEU A 69 6.19 6.70 18.11
N SER A 70 6.58 7.83 17.50
CA SER A 70 7.74 8.61 17.94
C SER A 70 7.60 9.26 19.32
N THR A 71 6.40 9.27 19.90
CA THR A 71 6.20 9.72 21.30
C THR A 71 6.72 8.71 22.34
N ASP A 72 6.94 7.45 21.95
CA ASP A 72 7.52 6.44 22.84
C ASP A 72 9.05 6.42 22.69
N PRO A 73 9.83 6.62 23.78
CA PRO A 73 11.29 6.64 23.73
C PRO A 73 11.94 5.37 23.17
N ARG A 74 11.29 4.21 23.27
CA ARG A 74 11.79 2.93 22.74
C ARG A 74 11.52 2.78 21.24
N LEU A 75 10.45 3.36 20.74
CA LEU A 75 10.05 3.25 19.33
C LEU A 75 10.57 4.42 18.49
N ALA A 76 10.79 5.60 19.07
CA ALA A 76 11.27 6.78 18.37
C ALA A 76 12.54 6.55 17.51
N PRO A 77 13.59 5.84 17.99
CA PRO A 77 14.76 5.56 17.17
C PRO A 77 14.45 4.66 15.96
N LEU A 78 13.48 3.74 16.10
CA LEU A 78 13.09 2.82 15.04
C LEU A 78 12.28 3.52 13.95
N VAL A 79 11.35 4.40 14.36
CA VAL A 79 10.56 5.23 13.44
C VAL A 79 11.46 6.19 12.67
N ALA A 80 12.38 6.88 13.36
CA ALA A 80 13.32 7.80 12.72
C ALA A 80 14.24 7.11 11.69
N ALA A 81 14.57 5.83 11.89
CA ALA A 81 15.39 5.08 10.95
C ALA A 81 14.66 4.71 9.64
N ARG A 82 13.32 4.59 9.66
CA ARG A 82 12.49 4.19 8.51
C ARG A 82 11.12 4.90 8.53
N PRO A 83 11.09 6.23 8.30
CA PRO A 83 9.83 6.95 8.27
C PRO A 83 8.95 6.49 7.10
N GLY A 84 7.64 6.49 7.30
CA GLY A 84 6.66 6.15 6.28
C GLY A 84 6.45 4.65 6.08
N LEU A 85 6.94 3.79 6.99
CA LEU A 85 6.87 2.34 6.83
C LEU A 85 5.40 1.87 6.83
N ARG A 86 5.05 1.03 5.85
CA ARG A 86 3.74 0.37 5.77
C ARG A 86 3.86 -1.10 6.12
N VAL A 87 2.75 -1.70 6.58
CA VAL A 87 2.70 -3.14 6.85
C VAL A 87 2.19 -3.85 5.60
N PRO A 88 3.03 -4.55 4.83
CA PRO A 88 2.54 -5.31 3.69
C PRO A 88 1.56 -6.39 4.16
N GLY A 89 0.35 -6.37 3.60
CA GLY A 89 -0.68 -7.36 3.85
C GLY A 89 -0.49 -8.63 3.00
N ALA A 90 -1.52 -9.47 2.97
CA ALA A 90 -1.62 -10.60 2.05
C ALA A 90 -2.69 -10.34 0.98
N VAL A 91 -2.52 -10.93 -0.21
CA VAL A 91 -3.44 -10.78 -1.35
C VAL A 91 -4.76 -11.52 -1.13
N ASP A 92 -4.71 -12.60 -0.37
CA ASP A 92 -5.84 -13.40 0.03
C ASP A 92 -5.72 -13.72 1.53
N PRO A 93 -6.80 -13.64 2.32
CA PRO A 93 -6.80 -14.10 3.71
C PRO A 93 -6.31 -15.55 3.87
N LEU A 94 -6.57 -16.42 2.90
CA LEU A 94 -6.11 -17.82 2.92
C LEU A 94 -4.66 -18.02 2.49
N GLU A 95 -3.99 -17.00 1.94
CA GLU A 95 -2.55 -17.10 1.60
C GLU A 95 -1.64 -16.81 2.81
N ALA A 96 -2.17 -16.23 3.89
CA ALA A 96 -1.43 -15.93 5.12
C ALA A 96 -1.67 -16.96 6.25
N ALA A 97 -2.44 -18.01 5.98
CA ALA A 97 -2.76 -19.07 6.94
C ALA A 97 -1.66 -20.14 7.00
#